data_AF-A0A1G8SXD0-F1
#
_entry.id   AF-A0A1G8SXD0-F1
#
_cell.length_a   1.000
_cell.length_b   1.000
_cell.length_c   1.000
_cell.angle_alpha   90.00
_cell.angle_beta   90.00
_cell.angle_gamma   90.00
#
_symmetry.space_group_name_H-M   'P 1'
#
loop_
_entity.id
_entity.type
_entity.pdbx_description
1 polymer ?
#
loop_
_entity_poly.entity_id
_entity_poly.type
_entity_poly.pdbx_seq_one_letter_code
_entity_poly.pdbx_strand_id
1 'polypeptide(L)'
;MPKKKISEKNYDIIFKAMTEQFGQKALNFYGIYTAPILRVEPTDLPVIDVNERRMDFVFLLQDDTYLHLEFQTTFNINDLKRFKLYDTALYDKTGRNIYTYVIYGADITKADE
;
A
#
# COMPACT_ATOMS: atom_id res chain seq x y z
N MET A 1 18.60 -7.69 -31.87
CA MET A 1 17.34 -7.10 -31.37
C MET A 1 17.67 -6.20 -30.19
N PRO A 2 17.21 -4.93 -30.13
CA PRO A 2 17.44 -4.11 -28.96
C PRO A 2 16.69 -4.73 -27.78
N LYS A 3 17.37 -4.96 -26.64
CA LYS A 3 16.70 -5.41 -25.41
C LYS A 3 15.72 -4.32 -25.00
N LYS A 4 14.43 -4.66 -24.95
CA LYS A 4 13.39 -3.78 -24.39
C LYS A 4 13.80 -3.46 -22.95
N LYS A 5 14.02 -2.18 -22.64
CA LYS A 5 14.40 -1.74 -21.29
C LYS A 5 13.15 -1.76 -20.41
N ILE A 6 13.07 -2.75 -19.52
CA ILE A 6 12.00 -2.86 -18.52
C ILE A 6 12.37 -1.95 -17.35
N SER A 7 11.40 -1.20 -16.82
CA SER A 7 11.60 -0.39 -15.61
C SER A 7 11.90 -1.29 -14.41
N GLU A 8 12.85 -0.90 -13.57
CA GLU A 8 13.14 -1.58 -12.30
C GLU A 8 11.94 -1.55 -11.33
N LYS A 9 10.98 -0.64 -11.57
CA LYS A 9 9.72 -0.51 -10.82
C LYS A 9 8.52 -1.19 -11.49
N ASN A 10 8.74 -2.11 -12.40
CA ASN A 10 7.67 -2.77 -13.16
C ASN A 10 6.59 -3.42 -12.25
N TYR A 11 6.99 -4.14 -11.20
CA TYR A 11 6.06 -4.80 -10.28
C TYR A 11 5.22 -3.79 -9.51
N ASP A 12 5.84 -2.73 -8.97
CA ASP A 12 5.14 -1.62 -8.30
C ASP A 12 4.05 -1.01 -9.20
N ILE A 13 4.42 -0.68 -10.45
CA ILE A 13 3.48 -0.13 -11.44
C ILE A 13 2.32 -1.11 -11.72
N ILE A 14 2.62 -2.38 -11.91
CA ILE A 14 1.60 -3.40 -12.23
C ILE A 14 0.65 -3.59 -11.05
N PHE A 15 1.17 -3.70 -9.82
CA PHE A 15 0.33 -3.92 -8.65
C PHE A 15 -0.58 -2.73 -8.36
N LYS A 16 -0.07 -1.50 -8.50
CA LYS A 16 -0.86 -0.28 -8.36
C LYS A 16 -2.00 -0.23 -9.38
N ALA A 17 -1.68 -0.43 -10.65
CA ALA A 17 -2.68 -0.46 -11.72
C ALA A 17 -3.73 -1.56 -11.52
N MET A 18 -3.31 -2.75 -11.08
CA MET A 18 -4.22 -3.85 -10.77
C MET A 18 -5.14 -3.52 -9.60
N THR A 19 -4.61 -2.93 -8.54
CA THR A 19 -5.38 -2.55 -7.35
C THR A 19 -6.40 -1.46 -7.67
N GLU A 20 -5.98 -0.43 -8.39
CA GLU A 20 -6.85 0.66 -8.85
C GLU A 20 -7.99 0.14 -9.74
N GLN A 21 -7.67 -0.76 -10.68
CA GLN A 21 -8.65 -1.27 -11.64
C GLN A 21 -9.62 -2.30 -11.05
N PHE A 22 -9.15 -3.15 -10.12
CA PHE A 22 -9.88 -4.35 -9.71
C PHE A 22 -10.27 -4.39 -8.22
N GLY A 23 -9.78 -3.48 -7.38
CA GLY A 23 -10.17 -3.32 -5.98
C GLY A 23 -10.17 -4.65 -5.22
N GLN A 24 -11.35 -5.08 -4.75
CA GLN A 24 -11.52 -6.33 -3.99
C GLN A 24 -10.95 -7.56 -4.69
N LYS A 25 -11.06 -7.65 -6.02
CA LYS A 25 -10.52 -8.80 -6.76
C LYS A 25 -8.98 -8.82 -6.74
N ALA A 26 -8.34 -7.64 -6.72
CA ALA A 26 -6.89 -7.53 -6.55
C ALA A 26 -6.48 -8.00 -5.14
N LEU A 27 -7.21 -7.58 -4.09
CA LEU A 27 -6.95 -8.05 -2.71
C LEU A 27 -6.99 -9.58 -2.62
N ASN A 28 -8.02 -10.20 -3.21
CA ASN A 28 -8.14 -11.66 -3.23
C ASN A 28 -6.97 -12.32 -3.98
N PHE A 29 -6.48 -11.72 -5.06
CA PHE A 29 -5.30 -12.20 -5.79
C PHE A 29 -4.02 -12.11 -4.93
N TYR A 30 -3.90 -11.08 -4.09
CA TYR A 30 -2.80 -10.95 -3.13
C TYR A 30 -2.94 -11.88 -1.90
N GLY A 31 -4.03 -12.63 -1.78
CA GLY A 31 -4.32 -13.45 -0.60
C GLY A 31 -4.74 -12.64 0.63
N ILE A 32 -5.20 -11.40 0.43
CA ILE A 32 -5.68 -10.51 1.50
C ILE A 32 -7.19 -10.69 1.64
N TYR A 33 -7.61 -11.29 2.75
CA TYR A 33 -9.01 -11.56 3.07
C TYR A 33 -9.46 -10.69 4.24
N THR A 34 -9.98 -9.51 3.90
CA THR A 34 -10.53 -8.54 4.86
C THR A 34 -12.05 -8.42 4.69
N ALA A 35 -12.70 -7.60 5.53
CA ALA A 35 -14.04 -7.12 5.21
C ALA A 35 -14.06 -6.43 3.83
N PRO A 36 -15.20 -6.42 3.11
CA PRO A 36 -15.27 -5.83 1.79
C PRO A 36 -14.90 -4.35 1.78
N ILE A 37 -14.26 -3.89 0.71
CA ILE A 37 -13.99 -2.46 0.49
C ILE A 37 -15.33 -1.71 0.44
N LEU A 38 -15.49 -0.72 1.33
CA LEU A 38 -16.62 0.20 1.32
C LEU A 38 -16.35 1.38 0.37
N ARG A 39 -15.17 1.99 0.44
CA ARG A 39 -14.72 3.04 -0.49
C ARG A 39 -13.21 3.28 -0.44
N VAL A 40 -12.70 3.99 -1.44
CA VAL A 40 -11.34 4.53 -1.50
C VAL A 40 -11.26 5.82 -0.69
N GLU A 41 -10.13 6.04 -0.02
CA GLU A 41 -9.88 7.19 0.85
C GLU A 41 -8.64 7.97 0.39
N PRO A 42 -8.56 9.28 0.70
CA PRO A 42 -7.41 10.10 0.29
C PRO A 42 -6.10 9.57 0.86
N THR A 43 -5.07 9.54 0.03
CA THR A 43 -3.71 9.07 0.42
C THR A 43 -2.79 10.20 0.88
N ASP A 44 -3.21 11.46 0.71
CA ASP A 44 -2.53 12.65 1.20
C ASP A 44 -2.86 12.88 2.69
N LEU A 45 -1.85 12.80 3.55
CA LEU A 45 -1.98 13.13 4.98
C LEU A 45 -1.36 14.51 5.26
N PRO A 46 -2.16 15.56 5.52
CA PRO A 46 -1.69 16.94 5.63
C PRO A 46 -0.80 17.21 6.86
N VAL A 47 -0.67 16.25 7.79
CA VAL A 47 0.21 16.39 8.96
C VAL A 47 1.67 16.08 8.61
N ILE A 48 1.92 15.39 7.49
CA ILE A 48 3.25 14.93 7.04
C ILE A 48 3.69 15.75 5.80
N ASP A 49 3.37 17.04 5.81
CA ASP A 49 3.38 17.92 4.63
C ASP A 49 4.70 18.66 4.39
N VAL A 50 5.84 18.07 4.77
CA VAL A 50 7.18 18.67 4.54
C VAL A 50 7.94 17.98 3.42
N ASN A 51 7.49 16.80 2.99
CA ASN A 51 7.98 16.13 1.79
C ASN A 51 6.79 15.45 1.14
N GLU A 52 6.47 15.79 -0.11
CA GLU A 52 5.41 15.22 -0.97
C GLU A 52 5.38 13.68 -0.94
N ARG A 53 4.80 13.09 0.11
CA ARG A 53 4.83 11.64 0.32
C ARG A 53 3.42 11.18 0.61
N ARG A 54 2.94 10.25 -0.22
CA ARG A 54 1.59 9.69 -0.18
C ARG A 54 1.68 8.20 0.09
N MET A 55 0.66 7.68 0.75
CA MET A 55 0.39 6.25 0.78
C MET A 55 0.01 5.76 -0.62
N ASP A 56 0.21 4.47 -0.91
CA ASP A 56 -0.22 3.94 -2.21
C ASP A 56 -1.75 3.79 -2.26
N PHE A 57 -2.36 3.10 -1.29
CA PHE A 57 -3.82 3.02 -1.17
C PHE A 57 -4.28 3.00 0.28
N VAL A 58 -5.40 3.68 0.51
CA VAL A 58 -6.18 3.56 1.75
C VAL A 58 -7.63 3.25 1.38
N PHE A 59 -8.18 2.20 1.99
CA PHE A 59 -9.58 1.82 1.83
C PHE A 59 -10.27 1.82 3.20
N LEU A 60 -11.48 2.38 3.24
CA LEU A 60 -12.39 2.09 4.34
C LEU A 60 -13.12 0.78 4.05
N LEU A 61 -13.18 -0.11 5.03
CA LEU A 61 -13.85 -1.40 4.94
C LEU A 61 -15.24 -1.36 5.59
N GLN A 62 -16.07 -2.36 5.30
CA GLN A 62 -17.44 -2.45 5.83
C GLN A 62 -17.52 -2.67 7.36
N ASP A 63 -16.45 -3.15 8.00
CA ASP A 63 -16.36 -3.34 9.45
C ASP A 63 -15.84 -2.10 10.20
N ASP A 64 -15.83 -0.94 9.52
CA ASP A 64 -15.35 0.35 10.04
C ASP A 64 -13.85 0.41 10.36
N THR A 65 -13.05 -0.49 9.76
CA THR A 65 -11.59 -0.46 9.81
C THR A 65 -10.97 0.05 8.51
N TYR A 66 -9.72 0.48 8.57
CA TYR A 66 -8.95 0.91 7.40
C TYR A 66 -7.99 -0.18 6.94
N LEU A 67 -7.88 -0.34 5.63
CA LEU A 67 -6.82 -1.11 4.97
C LEU A 67 -5.84 -0.14 4.31
N HIS A 68 -4.56 -0.24 4.69
CA HIS A 68 -3.45 0.49 4.08
C HIS A 68 -2.58 -0.49 3.28
N LEU A 69 -2.34 -0.17 2.01
CA LEU A 69 -1.46 -0.96 1.15
C LEU A 69 -0.25 -0.15 0.72
N GLU A 70 0.90 -0.82 0.67
CA GLU A 70 2.17 -0.30 0.16
C GLU A 70 2.83 -1.35 -0.75
N PHE A 71 3.32 -0.93 -1.90
CA PHE A 71 3.97 -1.82 -2.88
C PHE A 71 5.46 -1.53 -2.95
N GLN A 72 6.27 -2.58 -2.81
CA GLN A 72 7.73 -2.44 -2.74
C GLN A 72 8.44 -3.43 -3.66
N THR A 73 9.46 -2.93 -4.38
CA THR A 73 10.35 -3.75 -5.21
C THR A 73 11.67 -4.08 -4.52
N THR A 74 11.96 -3.39 -3.41
CA THR A 74 13.11 -3.65 -2.54
C THR A 74 12.71 -3.54 -1.07
N PHE A 75 13.40 -4.24 -0.17
CA PHE A 75 13.20 -4.10 1.27
C PHE A 75 14.08 -2.99 1.85
N ASN A 76 13.50 -2.13 2.71
CA ASN A 76 14.23 -1.14 3.50
C ASN A 76 13.45 -0.82 4.79
N ILE A 77 14.13 -0.94 5.94
CA ILE A 77 13.54 -0.70 7.27
C ILE A 77 13.00 0.73 7.45
N ASN A 78 13.58 1.71 6.74
CA ASN A 78 13.11 3.09 6.81
C ASN A 78 11.76 3.28 6.11
N ASP A 79 11.43 2.45 5.12
CA ASP A 79 10.10 2.46 4.51
C ASP A 79 9.06 1.94 5.50
N LEU A 80 9.37 0.86 6.24
CA LEU A 80 8.48 0.36 7.30
C LEU A 80 8.22 1.38 8.41
N LYS A 81 9.26 2.10 8.85
CA LYS A 81 9.10 3.21 9.81
C LYS A 81 8.17 4.29 9.26
N ARG A 82 8.31 4.62 7.98
CA ARG A 82 7.47 5.61 7.31
C ARG A 82 6.01 5.16 7.24
N PHE A 83 5.74 3.91 6.88
CA PHE A 83 4.37 3.38 6.83
C PHE A 83 3.68 3.43 8.21
N LYS A 84 4.41 3.11 9.29
CA LYS A 84 3.88 3.25 10.66
C LYS A 84 3.54 4.69 11.04
N LEU A 85 4.31 5.67 10.56
CA LEU A 85 3.99 7.08 10.78
C LEU A 85 2.72 7.50 10.05
N TYR A 86 2.48 6.97 8.85
CA TYR A 86 1.23 7.17 8.13
C TYR A 86 0.04 6.57 8.88
N ASP A 87 0.18 5.32 9.36
CA ASP A 87 -0.86 4.67 10.14
C ASP A 87 -1.18 5.48 11.41
N THR A 88 -0.15 6.01 12.08
CA THR A 88 -0.33 6.84 13.28
C THR A 88 -1.12 8.11 12.97
N ALA A 89 -0.77 8.82 11.88
CA ALA A 89 -1.48 10.04 11.49
C ALA A 89 -2.90 9.76 10.99
N LEU A 90 -3.15 8.65 10.30
CA LEU A 90 -4.48 8.23 9.89
C LEU A 90 -5.33 7.84 11.12
N TYR A 91 -4.74 7.16 12.09
CA TYR A 91 -5.42 6.79 13.33
C TYR A 91 -5.80 8.04 14.14
N ASP A 92 -4.87 8.99 14.31
CA ASP A 92 -5.13 10.24 15.02
C ASP A 92 -6.30 11.02 14.42
N LYS A 93 -6.40 11.03 13.08
CA LYS A 93 -7.49 11.69 12.36
C LYS A 93 -8.84 10.97 12.45
N THR A 94 -8.85 9.64 12.55
CA THR A 94 -10.06 8.84 12.33
C THR A 94 -10.54 8.04 13.53
N GLY A 95 -9.67 7.76 14.49
CA GLY A 95 -9.94 6.91 15.65
C GLY A 95 -10.18 5.43 15.32
N ARG A 96 -9.91 4.98 14.09
CA ARG A 96 -10.23 3.63 13.60
C ARG A 96 -8.99 2.77 13.45
N ASN A 97 -9.14 1.47 13.72
CA ASN A 97 -8.07 0.49 13.53
C ASN A 97 -7.63 0.43 12.07
N ILE A 98 -6.32 0.26 11.86
CA ILE A 98 -5.68 0.20 10.54
C ILE A 98 -4.93 -1.12 10.41
N TYR A 99 -5.17 -1.84 9.32
CA TYR A 99 -4.42 -3.02 8.93
C TYR A 99 -3.56 -2.70 7.72
N THR A 100 -2.25 -2.90 7.85
CA THR A 100 -1.27 -2.52 6.83
C THR A 100 -0.66 -3.76 6.20
N TYR A 101 -0.74 -3.84 4.87
CA TYR A 101 -0.09 -4.90 4.08
C TYR A 101 0.97 -4.27 3.17
N VAL A 102 2.21 -4.71 3.32
CA VAL A 102 3.30 -4.36 2.41
C VAL A 102 3.51 -5.51 1.44
N ILE A 103 3.26 -5.27 0.16
CA ILE A 103 3.31 -6.28 -0.89
C ILE A 103 4.63 -6.13 -1.66
N TYR A 104 5.46 -7.16 -1.56
CA TYR A 104 6.76 -7.21 -2.19
C TYR A 104 6.72 -7.93 -3.54
N GLY A 105 7.41 -7.36 -4.54
CA GLY A 105 7.59 -7.99 -5.85
C GLY A 105 8.37 -9.31 -5.78
N ALA A 106 8.23 -10.14 -6.83
CA ALA A 106 8.71 -11.52 -6.87
C ALA A 106 10.23 -11.70 -6.69
N ASP A 107 11.02 -10.64 -6.92
CA ASP A 107 12.48 -10.69 -6.80
C ASP A 107 12.97 -10.57 -5.34
N ILE A 108 12.07 -10.36 -4.37
CA ILE A 108 12.41 -10.31 -2.95
C ILE A 108 12.26 -11.69 -2.33
N THR A 109 13.40 -12.31 -2.05
CA THR A 109 13.48 -13.64 -1.42
C THR A 109 13.74 -13.58 0.09
N LYS A 110 14.03 -12.38 0.63
CA LYS A 110 14.19 -12.11 2.06
C LYS A 110 13.70 -10.70 2.38
N ALA A 111 12.78 -10.58 3.33
CA ALA A 111 12.55 -9.37 4.10
C ALA A 111 13.08 -9.67 5.50
N ASP A 112 14.13 -8.97 5.93
CA ASP A 112 14.66 -9.17 7.28
C ASP A 112 13.68 -8.53 8.27
N GLU A 113 13.19 -9.31 9.23
CA GLU A 113 12.27 -8.85 10.30
C GLU A 113 12.92 -7.81 11.24
#